data_AF-A0A0F7PDP5-F1
#
_entry.id   AF-A0A0F7PDP5-F1
#
_cell.length_a   1.000
_cell.length_b   1.000
_cell.length_c   1.000
_cell.angle_alpha   90.00
_cell.angle_beta   90.00
_cell.angle_gamma   90.00
#
_symmetry.space_group_name_H-M   'P 1'
#
loop_
_entity.id
_entity.type
_entity.pdbx_description
1 polymer ?
#
loop_
_entity_poly.entity_id
_entity_poly.type
_entity_poly.pdbx_seq_one_letter_code
_entity_poly.pdbx_strand_id
1 'polypeptide(L)' 'MTTDQNGPCDSSITTEEELDTAIKVLLSDAHENGIDPEGSWVVQNGSAAPDWEVQVFELANRE' A
#
# COMPACT_ATOMS: atom_id res chain seq x y z
N MET A 1 -28.32 -1.26 11.72
CA MET A 1 -27.42 -0.98 10.60
C MET A 1 -26.05 -0.89 11.21
N THR A 2 -25.29 -1.98 11.17
CA THR A 2 -23.96 -2.09 11.75
C THR A 2 -23.02 -1.14 11.01
N THR A 3 -22.27 -0.36 11.78
CA THR A 3 -21.25 0.56 11.32
C THR A 3 -20.11 -0.25 10.70
N ASP A 4 -20.14 -0.43 9.38
CA ASP A 4 -19.11 -1.17 8.66
C ASP A 4 -18.04 -0.20 8.13
N GLN A 5 -16.92 -0.21 8.87
CA GLN A 5 -15.56 -0.24 8.34
C GLN A 5 -15.02 0.99 7.62
N ASN A 6 -14.50 1.90 8.44
CA ASN A 6 -13.29 2.66 8.12
C ASN A 6 -12.09 1.69 8.08
N GLY A 7 -11.95 0.95 6.98
CA GLY A 7 -10.70 0.25 6.64
C GLY A 7 -9.61 1.27 6.29
N PRO A 8 -8.31 0.89 6.28
CA PRO A 8 -7.19 1.81 6.05
C PRO A 8 -7.12 2.42 4.63
N CYS A 9 -8.15 2.26 3.81
CA CYS A 9 -8.19 2.65 2.39
C CYS A 9 -9.33 3.63 2.06
N ASP A 10 -9.78 4.44 3.03
CA ASP A 10 -10.67 5.61 2.80
C ASP A 10 -9.89 6.94 2.74
N SER A 11 -8.57 6.90 2.56
CA SER A 11 -7.77 8.10 2.31
C SER A 11 -7.86 8.47 0.84
N SER A 12 -8.50 9.61 0.55
CA SER A 12 -8.43 10.24 -0.77
C SER A 12 -7.01 10.75 -0.96
N ILE A 13 -6.11 9.92 -1.49
CA ILE A 13 -4.76 10.32 -1.86
C ILE A 13 -4.88 11.32 -3.01
N THR A 14 -4.61 12.59 -2.73
CA THR A 14 -4.69 13.68 -3.70
C THR A 14 -3.33 14.30 -4.01
N THR A 15 -2.32 13.98 -3.21
CA THR A 15 -0.96 14.49 -3.32
C THR A 15 0.07 13.37 -3.30
N GLU A 16 1.27 13.64 -3.81
CA GLU A 16 2.39 12.71 -3.79
C GLU A 16 2.86 12.41 -2.35
N GLU A 17 2.80 13.38 -1.44
CA GLU A 17 3.16 13.21 -0.03
C GLU A 17 2.21 12.26 0.70
N GLU A 18 0.91 12.35 0.41
CA GLU A 18 -0.09 11.41 0.93
C GLU A 18 0.15 9.99 0.39
N LEU A 19 0.51 9.85 -0.88
CA LEU A 19 0.85 8.56 -1.48
C LEU A 19 2.09 7.94 -0.82
N ASP A 20 3.16 8.72 -0.67
CA ASP A 20 4.39 8.29 0.00
C ASP A 20 4.14 7.87 1.46
N THR A 21 3.33 8.64 2.18
CA THR A 21 2.93 8.30 3.55
C THR A 21 2.13 7.00 3.60
N ALA A 22 1.18 6.81 2.68
CA ALA A 22 0.39 5.57 2.60
C ALA A 22 1.26 4.34 2.31
N ILE A 23 2.22 4.46 1.38
CA ILE A 23 3.17 3.37 1.08
C ILE A 23 4.04 3.04 2.30
N LYS A 24 4.54 4.04 3.02
CA LYS A 24 5.34 3.83 4.24
C LYS A 24 4.57 3.06 5.31
N VAL A 25 3.32 3.46 5.56
CA VAL A 25 2.46 2.77 6.54
C VAL A 25 2.19 1.34 6.08
N LEU A 26 1.81 1.14 4.82
CA LEU A 26 1.53 -0.18 4.25
C LEU A 26 2.71 -1.15 4.41
N LEU A 27 3.91 -0.72 4.01
CA LEU A 27 5.10 -1.59 4.08
C LEU A 27 5.53 -1.86 5.52
N SER A 28 5.39 -0.88 6.42
CA SER A 28 5.70 -1.06 7.84
C SER A 28 4.74 -2.07 8.48
N ASP A 29 3.43 -1.91 8.25
CA ASP A 29 2.41 -2.82 8.76
C ASP A 29 2.62 -4.24 8.23
N ALA A 30 2.93 -4.41 6.94
CA ALA A 30 3.23 -5.71 6.36
C ALA A 30 4.40 -6.39 7.10
N HIS A 31 5.50 -5.66 7.28
CA HIS A 31 6.68 -6.16 7.97
C HIS A 31 6.40 -6.53 9.43
N GLU A 32 5.71 -5.66 10.19
CA GLU A 32 5.34 -5.91 11.58
C GLU A 32 4.43 -7.15 11.74
N ASN A 33 3.61 -7.43 10.73
CA ASN A 33 2.74 -8.61 10.70
C ASN A 33 3.40 -9.86 10.09
N GLY A 34 4.71 -9.81 9.79
CA GLY A 34 5.46 -10.93 9.23
C GLY A 34 5.12 -11.27 7.78
N ILE A 35 4.52 -10.33 7.05
CA ILE A 35 4.30 -10.42 5.60
C ILE A 35 5.51 -9.78 4.93
N ASP A 36 6.22 -10.55 4.13
CA ASP A 36 7.32 -10.03 3.30
C ASP A 36 6.73 -9.26 2.10
N PRO A 37 6.93 -7.93 2.01
CA PRO A 37 6.40 -7.15 0.90
C PRO A 37 7.31 -7.19 -0.34
N GLU A 38 8.52 -7.78 -0.28
CA GLU A 38 9.46 -7.81 -1.39
C GLU A 38 8.88 -8.56 -2.61
N GLY A 39 9.17 -8.04 -3.81
CA GLY A 39 8.80 -8.68 -5.07
C GLY A 39 7.77 -7.90 -5.89
N SER A 40 7.11 -8.59 -6.82
CA SER A 40 6.12 -8.00 -7.72
C SER A 40 4.70 -8.37 -7.34
N TRP A 41 3.82 -7.38 -7.32
CA TRP A 41 2.42 -7.47 -6.93
C TRP A 41 1.53 -6.90 -8.02
N VAL A 42 0.56 -7.69 -8.46
CA VAL A 42 -0.50 -7.20 -9.36
C VAL A 42 -1.65 -6.66 -8.52
N VAL A 43 -1.86 -5.35 -8.57
CA VAL A 43 -2.96 -4.65 -7.92
C VAL A 43 -4.11 -4.56 -8.91
N GLN A 44 -5.14 -5.36 -8.66
CA GLN A 44 -6.34 -5.40 -9.50
C GLN A 44 -7.32 -4.33 -9.06
N ASN A 45 -7.60 -3.34 -9.92
CA ASN A 45 -8.43 -2.18 -9.58
C ASN A 45 -9.85 -2.22 -10.18
N GLY A 46 -10.26 -3.38 -10.69
CA GLY A 46 -11.59 -3.58 -11.27
C GLY A 46 -11.80 -2.76 -12.55
N SER A 47 -13.06 -2.49 -12.92
CA SER A 47 -13.39 -1.90 -14.22
C SER A 47 -13.20 -0.38 -14.34
N ALA A 48 -12.92 0.32 -13.24
CA ALA A 48 -12.86 1.78 -13.19
C ALA A 48 -11.44 2.34 -13.42
N ALA A 49 -10.42 1.51 -13.26
CA ALA A 49 -9.02 1.88 -13.41
C ALA A 49 -8.22 0.69 -13.96
N PRO A 50 -7.08 0.91 -14.63
CA PRO A 50 -6.21 -0.19 -15.05
C PRO A 50 -5.67 -0.95 -13.83
N ASP A 51 -5.35 -2.22 -14.05
CA ASP A 51 -4.51 -2.98 -13.13
C ASP A 51 -3.09 -2.43 -13.15
N TRP A 52 -2.42 -2.45 -12.00
CA TRP A 52 -1.05 -1.98 -11.86
C TRP A 52 -0.14 -3.10 -11.37
N GLU A 53 1.11 -3.07 -11.82
CA GLU A 53 2.17 -3.86 -11.22
C GLU A 53 2.97 -2.96 -10.26
N VAL A 54 3.14 -3.40 -9.03
CA VAL A 54 3.96 -2.74 -8.00
C VAL A 54 5.15 -3.63 -7.70
N GLN A 55 6.36 -3.08 -7.79
CA GLN A 55 7.60 -3.77 -7.44
C GLN A 55 8.22 -3.15 -6.20
N VAL A 56 8.48 -3.98 -5.19
CA VAL A 56 9.12 -3.59 -3.93
C VAL A 56 10.48 -4.26 -3.86
N PHE A 57 11.51 -3.47 -3.58
CA PHE A 57 12.87 -3.93 -3.40
C PHE A 57 13.36 -3.48 -2.03
N GLU A 58 13.93 -4.42 -1.27
CA GLU A 58 14.67 -4.04 -0.07
C GLU A 58 15.92 -3.24 -0.48
N LEU A 59 16.08 -2.07 0.12
CA LEU A 59 17.26 -1.24 -0.06
C LEU A 59 18.16 -1.39 1.16
N ALA A 60 19.46 -1.20 0.97
CA ALA A 60 20.39 -1.12 2.08
C ALA A 60 19.93 -0.04 3.06
N ASN A 61 19.99 -0.35 4.36
CA ASN A 61 19.76 0.63 5.41
C ASN A 61 20.66 1.84 5.17
N ARG A 62 20.10 3.04 5.27
CA ARG A 62 20.91 4.26 5.30
C ARG A 62 21.78 4.22 6.55
N GLU A 63 23.10 4.24 6.36
CA GLU A 63 24.10 4.44 7.42
C GLU A 63 23.95 5.81 8.11
#